data_AF-A0A7K2VH31-F1
#
_entry.id   AF-A0A7K2VH31-F1
#
_cell.length_a   1.000
_cell.length_b   1.000
_cell.length_c   1.000
_cell.angle_alpha   90.00
_cell.angle_beta   90.00
_cell.angle_gamma   90.00
#
_symmetry.space_group_name_H-M   'P 1'
#
loop_
_entity.id
_entity.type
_entity.pdbx_description
1 polymer ?
#
loop_
_entity_poly.entity_id
_entity_poly.type
_entity_poly.pdbx_seq_one_letter_code
_entity_poly.pdbx_strand_id
1 'polypeptide(L)'
;TQRGNNNAYCQDNEISWVDWPEPEEAEGDDERAALLEFTRAMVGLRSEHPVFRRRRFLHGRPVEGTRDELSDVAWFTPEGEQMAQADWDSAPASALAVFLNGNAISEPGPRGERIADDSFLLMFNASHEPLDFLVPVDHGRQWQVVVDTARPEGVPPGTGPKVAAGERLTLPDRSLTVLQRPA
;
A
#
# COMPACT_ATOMS: atom_id res chain seq x y z
N THR A 1 8.80 9.44 22.33
CA THR A 1 7.32 9.39 22.54
C THR A 1 6.90 10.52 23.47
N GLN A 2 5.72 11.12 23.28
CA GLN A 2 5.18 12.15 24.19
C GLN A 2 4.40 11.56 25.38
N ARG A 3 4.56 10.25 25.67
CA ARG A 3 3.93 9.52 26.79
C ARG A 3 2.39 9.68 26.87
N GLY A 4 1.73 9.74 25.72
CA GLY A 4 0.28 9.90 25.63
C GLY A 4 -0.21 11.35 25.67
N ASN A 5 0.67 12.34 25.83
CA ASN A 5 0.32 13.74 25.63
C ASN A 5 0.11 13.99 24.13
N ASN A 6 -1.08 14.44 23.72
CA ASN A 6 -1.42 14.78 22.35
C ASN A 6 -1.37 16.30 22.07
N ASN A 7 -0.85 17.09 23.01
CA ASN A 7 -0.82 18.55 22.95
C ASN A 7 0.39 19.15 23.70
N ALA A 8 1.62 18.71 23.39
CA ALA A 8 2.85 19.12 24.07
C ALA A 8 3.39 20.53 23.70
N TYR A 9 2.53 21.47 23.31
CA TYR A 9 2.92 22.77 22.74
C TYR A 9 3.75 23.68 23.67
N CYS A 10 3.60 23.53 24.99
CA CYS A 10 4.30 24.32 26.01
C CYS A 10 5.40 23.53 26.76
N GLN A 11 5.75 22.34 26.25
CA GLN A 11 6.78 21.49 26.85
C GLN A 11 8.09 21.72 26.11
N ASP A 12 9.04 22.42 26.72
CA ASP A 12 10.43 22.49 26.27
C ASP A 12 11.30 21.60 27.17
N ASN A 13 11.17 20.29 26.97
CA ASN A 13 11.85 19.24 27.74
C ASN A 13 11.79 17.90 26.98
N GLU A 14 12.28 16.82 27.60
CA GLU A 14 12.40 15.48 27.02
C GLU A 14 11.07 14.87 26.56
N ILE A 15 9.91 15.43 26.93
CA ILE A 15 8.61 15.00 26.38
C ILE A 15 8.49 15.41 24.90
N SER A 16 9.05 16.55 24.49
CA SER A 16 8.92 17.10 23.15
C SER A 16 10.19 17.00 22.31
N TRP A 17 11.36 16.88 22.95
CA TRP A 17 12.62 16.75 22.24
C TRP A 17 12.67 15.48 21.39
N VAL A 18 13.38 15.56 20.25
CA VAL A 18 13.65 14.38 19.42
C VAL A 18 14.74 13.58 20.11
N ASP A 19 14.35 12.43 20.65
CA ASP A 19 15.26 11.36 21.02
C ASP A 19 15.86 10.80 19.72
N TRP A 20 17.18 10.89 19.56
CA TRP A 20 17.93 10.34 18.43
C TRP A 20 18.66 9.08 18.89
N PRO A 21 18.65 7.98 18.11
CA PRO A 21 19.33 6.76 18.51
C PRO A 21 20.84 6.93 18.47
N GLU A 22 21.55 6.29 19.38
CA GLU A 22 23.00 6.13 19.25
C GLU A 22 23.30 5.23 18.03
N PRO A 23 24.48 5.34 17.39
CA PRO A 23 24.80 4.57 16.18
C PRO A 23 24.62 3.05 16.33
N GLU A 24 24.94 2.52 17.51
CA GLU A 24 24.83 1.10 17.84
C GLU A 24 23.36 0.63 17.92
N GLU A 25 22.44 1.53 18.30
CA GLU A 25 21.00 1.26 18.35
C GLU A 25 20.37 1.37 16.95
N ALA A 26 20.91 2.26 16.11
CA ALA A 26 20.42 2.47 14.74
C ALA A 26 20.72 1.30 13.79
N GLU A 27 21.70 0.46 14.12
CA GLU A 27 22.15 -0.68 13.30
C GLU A 27 21.77 -2.04 13.91
N GLY A 28 21.07 -2.06 15.06
CA GLY A 28 20.65 -3.28 15.76
C GLY A 28 19.28 -3.83 15.33
N ASP A 29 18.93 -5.02 15.82
CA ASP A 29 17.62 -5.67 15.64
C ASP A 29 16.56 -5.16 16.63
N ASP A 30 16.58 -3.88 16.98
CA ASP A 30 15.56 -3.29 17.86
C ASP A 30 14.32 -2.78 17.08
N GLU A 31 13.19 -2.62 17.79
CA GLU A 31 11.92 -2.20 17.17
C GLU A 31 11.99 -0.81 16.53
N ARG A 32 12.87 0.08 17.00
CA ARG A 32 13.02 1.45 16.51
C ARG A 32 13.81 1.47 15.20
N ALA A 33 14.87 0.68 15.10
CA ALA A 33 15.62 0.45 13.87
C ALA A 33 14.72 -0.20 12.81
N ALA A 34 13.94 -1.22 13.18
CA ALA A 34 12.97 -1.85 12.28
C ALA A 34 11.92 -0.84 11.75
N LEU A 35 11.35 0.00 12.62
CA LEU A 35 10.40 1.03 12.22
C LEU A 35 11.02 2.10 11.30
N LEU A 36 12.28 2.48 11.56
CA LEU A 36 13.02 3.42 10.72
C LEU A 36 13.24 2.85 9.31
N GLU A 37 13.72 1.60 9.21
CA GLU A 37 13.93 0.92 7.93
C GLU A 37 12.63 0.69 7.17
N PHE A 38 11.58 0.25 7.86
CA PHE A 38 10.24 0.14 7.28
C PHE A 38 9.77 1.49 6.72
N THR A 39 9.93 2.58 7.48
CA THR A 39 9.54 3.92 7.05
C THR A 39 10.35 4.37 5.83
N ARG A 40 11.66 4.12 5.80
CA ARG A 40 12.53 4.40 4.65
C ARG A 40 12.07 3.64 3.41
N ALA A 41 11.76 2.35 3.55
CA ALA A 41 11.24 1.53 2.46
C ALA A 41 9.90 2.07 1.93
N MET A 42 8.96 2.47 2.80
CA MET A 42 7.67 3.05 2.38
C MET A 42 7.83 4.40 1.68
N VAL A 43 8.75 5.24 2.15
CA VAL A 43 9.10 6.50 1.46
C VAL A 43 9.71 6.21 0.09
N GLY A 44 10.62 5.24 0.02
CA GLY A 44 11.23 4.75 -1.22
C GLY A 44 10.19 4.31 -2.23
N LEU A 45 9.33 3.36 -1.85
CA LEU A 45 8.23 2.84 -2.66
C LEU A 45 7.36 3.97 -3.23
N ARG A 46 6.92 4.91 -2.39
CA ARG A 46 6.14 6.06 -2.84
C ARG A 46 6.93 6.95 -3.81
N SER A 47 8.23 7.12 -3.59
CA SER A 47 9.11 7.98 -4.38
C SER A 47 9.54 7.37 -5.72
N GLU A 48 9.51 6.06 -5.84
CA GLU A 48 9.92 5.32 -7.03
C GLU A 48 8.76 5.09 -7.99
N HIS A 49 7.53 5.00 -7.46
CA HIS A 49 6.33 4.67 -8.23
C HIS A 49 5.37 5.87 -8.42
N PRO A 50 5.34 6.50 -9.61
CA PRO A 50 4.41 7.59 -9.95
C PRO A 50 2.93 7.29 -9.68
N VAL A 51 2.49 6.03 -9.69
CA VAL A 51 1.09 5.66 -9.42
C VAL A 51 0.60 6.12 -8.04
N PHE A 52 1.50 6.22 -7.05
CA PHE A 52 1.22 6.75 -5.70
C PHE A 52 1.36 8.28 -5.58
N ARG A 53 1.74 8.98 -6.66
CA ARG A 53 2.02 10.42 -6.67
C ARG A 53 1.38 11.14 -7.85
N ARG A 54 0.23 10.63 -8.31
CA ARG A 54 -0.57 11.28 -9.36
C ARG A 54 -1.00 12.69 -8.93
N ARG A 55 -1.03 13.61 -9.88
CA ARG A 55 -1.53 15.00 -9.75
C ARG A 55 -3.00 15.12 -10.10
N ARG A 56 -3.56 14.12 -10.79
CA ARG A 56 -4.98 14.01 -11.12
C ARG A 56 -5.62 12.87 -10.35
N PHE A 57 -6.89 13.07 -10.02
CA PHE A 57 -7.71 12.05 -9.37
C PHE A 57 -7.83 10.78 -10.22
N LEU A 58 -8.11 9.68 -9.53
CA LEU A 58 -8.51 8.41 -10.13
C LEU A 58 -9.98 8.49 -10.52
N HIS A 59 -10.37 7.89 -11.65
CA HIS A 59 -11.73 8.02 -12.19
C HIS A 59 -12.51 6.71 -12.25
N GLY A 60 -11.87 5.56 -12.01
CA GLY A 60 -12.52 4.24 -12.05
C GLY A 60 -12.93 3.84 -13.47
N ARG A 61 -12.28 4.39 -14.49
CA ARG A 61 -12.58 4.11 -15.90
C ARG A 61 -11.29 3.87 -16.69
N PRO A 62 -11.35 3.14 -17.82
CA PRO A 62 -10.21 2.98 -18.70
C PRO A 62 -9.71 4.34 -19.17
N VAL A 63 -8.39 4.49 -19.29
CA VAL A 63 -7.78 5.74 -19.76
C VAL A 63 -7.62 5.68 -21.28
N GLU A 64 -8.21 6.65 -21.98
CA GLU A 64 -8.09 6.74 -23.44
C GLU A 64 -6.61 6.82 -23.87
N GLY A 65 -6.23 5.99 -24.85
CA GLY A 65 -4.87 5.95 -25.38
C GLY A 65 -3.91 4.97 -24.69
N THR A 66 -4.36 4.19 -23.71
CA THR A 66 -3.62 3.03 -23.19
C THR A 66 -4.01 1.77 -23.95
N ARG A 67 -3.13 0.77 -23.99
CA ARG A 67 -3.43 -0.57 -24.54
C ARG A 67 -4.19 -1.47 -23.55
N ASP A 68 -4.46 -0.95 -22.37
CA ASP A 68 -5.04 -1.70 -21.25
C ASP A 68 -6.51 -1.28 -21.10
N GLU A 69 -7.41 -2.25 -21.20
CA GLU A 69 -8.84 -2.04 -21.01
C GLU A 69 -9.22 -1.87 -19.53
N LEU A 70 -8.27 -2.10 -18.61
CA LEU A 70 -8.48 -1.92 -17.18
C LEU A 70 -8.62 -0.45 -16.80
N SER A 71 -9.44 -0.20 -15.78
CA SER A 71 -9.61 1.12 -15.18
C SER A 71 -8.33 1.60 -14.48
N ASP A 72 -8.25 2.91 -14.23
CA ASP A 72 -7.13 3.48 -13.48
C ASP A 72 -7.13 3.13 -11.98
N VAL A 73 -8.31 2.80 -11.44
CA VAL A 73 -8.51 2.22 -10.12
C VAL A 73 -9.65 1.20 -10.16
N ALA A 74 -9.56 0.15 -9.36
CA ALA A 74 -10.69 -0.72 -9.04
C ALA A 74 -10.69 -1.04 -7.55
N TRP A 75 -11.89 -1.21 -6.97
CA TRP A 75 -12.09 -1.48 -5.54
C TRP A 75 -12.78 -2.82 -5.40
N PHE A 76 -12.33 -3.66 -4.47
CA PHE A 76 -12.83 -5.01 -4.30
C PHE A 76 -13.21 -5.29 -2.84
N THR A 77 -14.23 -6.13 -2.67
CA THR A 77 -14.48 -6.81 -1.40
C THR A 77 -13.37 -7.83 -1.12
N PRO A 78 -13.24 -8.34 0.12
CA PRO A 78 -12.30 -9.44 0.41
C PRO A 78 -12.52 -10.68 -0.46
N GLU A 79 -13.73 -10.91 -0.95
CA GLU A 79 -14.07 -12.01 -1.85
C GLU A 79 -13.56 -11.79 -3.29
N GLY A 80 -12.98 -10.63 -3.60
CA GLY A 80 -12.43 -10.30 -4.92
C GLY A 80 -13.46 -9.78 -5.92
N GLU A 81 -14.70 -9.53 -5.46
CA GLU A 81 -15.76 -8.91 -6.25
C GLU A 81 -15.58 -7.40 -6.29
N GLN A 82 -15.83 -6.78 -7.44
CA GLN A 82 -15.75 -5.32 -7.55
C GLN A 82 -16.86 -4.68 -6.71
N MET A 83 -16.49 -3.74 -5.83
CA MET A 83 -17.42 -3.11 -4.89
C MET A 83 -18.56 -2.40 -5.63
N ALA A 84 -19.79 -2.77 -5.29
CA ALA A 84 -21.01 -2.08 -5.68
C ALA A 84 -21.38 -1.00 -4.66
N GLN A 85 -22.35 -0.15 -5.00
CA GLN A 85 -22.81 0.92 -4.10
C GLN A 85 -23.23 0.40 -2.71
N ALA A 86 -23.88 -0.76 -2.66
CA ALA A 86 -24.30 -1.36 -1.40
C ALA A 86 -23.13 -1.73 -0.47
N ASP A 87 -21.98 -2.11 -1.03
CA ASP A 87 -20.78 -2.42 -0.25
C ASP A 87 -20.18 -1.15 0.38
N TRP A 88 -20.23 -0.03 -0.35
CA TRP A 88 -19.82 1.29 0.16
C TRP A 88 -20.71 1.81 1.28
N ASP A 89 -22.00 1.50 1.21
CA ASP A 89 -22.99 1.94 2.19
C ASP A 89 -23.00 1.07 3.46
N SER A 90 -22.23 -0.03 3.49
CA SER A 90 -22.16 -0.95 4.62
C SER A 90 -21.29 -0.40 5.77
N ALA A 91 -21.90 -0.18 6.94
CA ALA A 91 -21.24 0.24 8.17
C ALA A 91 -21.01 -1.00 9.08
N PRO A 92 -19.84 -1.66 9.07
CA PRO A 92 -18.50 -1.11 8.86
C PRO A 92 -17.71 -1.87 7.77
N ALA A 93 -17.41 -1.23 6.64
CA ALA A 93 -16.42 -1.74 5.71
C ALA A 93 -15.01 -1.74 6.35
N SER A 94 -14.73 -2.77 7.15
CA SER A 94 -13.47 -2.96 7.87
C SER A 94 -12.40 -3.62 7.03
N ALA A 95 -12.72 -4.02 5.80
CA ALA A 95 -11.80 -4.66 4.88
C ALA A 95 -12.14 -4.31 3.43
N LEU A 96 -11.11 -4.04 2.64
CA LEU A 96 -11.22 -3.78 1.20
C LEU A 96 -9.89 -4.02 0.50
N ALA A 97 -9.93 -4.20 -0.81
CA ALA A 97 -8.75 -4.16 -1.66
C ALA A 97 -8.86 -3.09 -2.75
N VAL A 98 -7.73 -2.49 -3.12
CA VAL A 98 -7.63 -1.43 -4.13
C VAL A 98 -6.59 -1.80 -5.16
N PHE A 99 -7.01 -1.92 -6.41
CA PHE A 99 -6.12 -2.01 -7.54
C PHE A 99 -5.79 -0.61 -8.08
N LEU A 100 -4.51 -0.33 -8.29
CA LEU A 100 -4.01 0.87 -8.94
C LEU A 100 -3.28 0.48 -10.22
N ASN A 101 -3.76 1.00 -11.35
CA ASN A 101 -3.19 0.66 -12.65
C ASN A 101 -2.07 1.63 -13.04
N GLY A 102 -0.82 1.15 -13.01
CA GLY A 102 0.36 1.92 -13.41
C GLY A 102 0.43 2.22 -14.92
N ASN A 103 -0.30 1.47 -15.74
CA ASN A 103 -0.43 1.75 -17.18
C ASN A 103 -1.47 2.84 -17.48
N ALA A 104 -2.33 3.20 -16.53
CA ALA A 104 -3.43 4.14 -16.69
C ALA A 104 -3.18 5.48 -15.97
N ILE A 105 -1.95 5.98 -16.06
CA ILE A 105 -1.59 7.32 -15.58
C ILE A 105 -1.90 8.32 -16.70
N SER A 106 -3.00 9.07 -16.55
CA SER A 106 -3.55 9.95 -17.59
C SER A 106 -2.83 11.30 -17.75
N GLU A 107 -2.01 11.67 -16.77
CA GLU A 107 -1.29 12.93 -16.75
C GLU A 107 0.08 12.79 -17.44
N PRO A 108 0.46 13.74 -18.31
CA PRO A 108 1.75 13.70 -18.97
C PRO A 108 2.86 14.17 -18.03
N GLY A 109 4.07 13.66 -18.21
CA GLY A 109 5.26 14.13 -17.51
C GLY A 109 5.62 15.59 -17.83
N PRO A 110 6.66 16.14 -17.19
CA PRO A 110 7.05 17.54 -17.33
C PRO A 110 7.34 17.97 -18.78
N ARG A 111 7.62 17.04 -19.70
CA ARG A 111 7.90 17.30 -21.12
C ARG A 111 6.79 16.76 -22.04
N GLY A 112 5.61 16.45 -21.52
CA GLY A 112 4.49 15.93 -22.31
C GLY A 112 4.54 14.42 -22.54
N GLU A 113 5.53 13.72 -21.98
CA GLU A 113 5.74 12.28 -22.16
C GLU A 113 4.69 11.44 -21.41
N ARG A 114 4.38 10.25 -21.95
CA ARG A 114 3.53 9.28 -21.24
C ARG A 114 4.28 8.76 -20.01
N ILE A 115 3.60 8.74 -18.87
CA ILE A 115 4.08 8.08 -17.65
C ILE A 115 3.46 6.68 -17.61
N ALA A 116 4.27 5.68 -17.33
CA ALA A 116 3.85 4.32 -17.01
C ALA A 116 4.60 3.87 -15.76
N ASP A 117 4.00 2.93 -15.05
CA ASP A 117 4.50 2.39 -13.79
C ASP A 117 4.00 0.95 -13.65
N ASP A 118 4.53 0.25 -12.65
CA ASP A 118 4.00 -1.03 -12.20
C ASP A 118 2.58 -0.85 -11.63
N SER A 119 1.79 -1.93 -11.64
CA SER A 119 0.46 -1.90 -11.02
C SER A 119 0.47 -2.52 -9.64
N PHE A 120 -0.39 -2.02 -8.77
CA PHE A 120 -0.41 -2.43 -7.37
C PHE A 120 -1.79 -2.89 -6.93
N LEU A 121 -1.83 -3.87 -6.02
CA LEU A 121 -3.02 -4.29 -5.31
C LEU A 121 -2.77 -4.12 -3.82
N LEU A 122 -3.51 -3.23 -3.18
CA LEU A 122 -3.41 -2.93 -1.76
C LEU A 122 -4.57 -3.61 -1.05
N MET A 123 -4.29 -4.42 -0.05
CA MET A 123 -5.29 -5.13 0.76
C MET A 123 -5.25 -4.58 2.18
N PHE A 124 -6.39 -4.13 2.69
CA PHE A 124 -6.52 -3.51 4.00
C PHE A 124 -7.42 -4.38 4.87
N ASN A 125 -6.89 -4.93 5.97
CA ASN A 125 -7.69 -5.55 7.02
C ASN A 125 -7.68 -4.65 8.26
N ALA A 126 -8.66 -3.77 8.36
CA ALA A 126 -8.95 -2.99 9.56
C ALA A 126 -9.96 -3.69 10.48
N SER A 127 -10.22 -4.99 10.30
CA SER A 127 -10.99 -5.83 11.22
C SER A 127 -10.10 -6.39 12.34
N HIS A 128 -10.71 -6.90 13.41
CA HIS A 128 -10.02 -7.41 14.60
C HIS A 128 -9.84 -8.93 14.52
N GLU A 129 -10.15 -9.49 13.36
CA GLU A 129 -10.03 -10.90 13.05
C GLU A 129 -9.17 -11.04 11.79
N PRO A 130 -8.51 -12.19 11.59
CA PRO A 130 -7.89 -12.48 10.31
C PRO A 130 -8.97 -12.61 9.22
N LEU A 131 -8.69 -12.07 8.03
CA LEU A 131 -9.58 -12.14 6.88
C LEU A 131 -8.84 -12.65 5.64
N ASP A 132 -9.53 -13.46 4.85
CA ASP A 132 -9.02 -13.94 3.56
C ASP A 132 -9.39 -12.97 2.45
N PHE A 133 -8.39 -12.60 1.65
CA PHE A 133 -8.54 -11.77 0.45
C PHE A 133 -8.28 -12.61 -0.79
N LEU A 134 -9.22 -12.61 -1.74
CA LEU A 134 -9.03 -13.18 -3.06
C LEU A 134 -8.26 -12.19 -3.95
N VAL A 135 -7.20 -12.66 -4.59
CA VAL A 135 -6.48 -11.88 -5.61
C VAL A 135 -7.32 -11.84 -6.90
N PRO A 136 -7.75 -10.66 -7.40
CA PRO A 136 -8.62 -10.57 -8.58
C PRO A 136 -7.97 -11.18 -9.83
N VAL A 137 -8.73 -12.00 -10.57
CA VAL A 137 -8.22 -12.79 -11.71
C VAL A 137 -7.91 -11.97 -12.96
N ASP A 138 -8.71 -10.93 -13.21
CA ASP A 138 -8.60 -10.13 -14.44
C ASP A 138 -7.61 -8.97 -14.34
N HIS A 139 -6.94 -8.83 -13.19
CA HIS A 139 -6.07 -7.69 -12.88
C HIS A 139 -4.58 -8.06 -12.87
N GLY A 140 -4.20 -9.25 -13.34
CA GLY A 140 -2.81 -9.70 -13.47
C GLY A 140 -2.65 -11.17 -13.10
N ARG A 141 -1.80 -11.89 -13.83
CA ARG A 141 -1.63 -13.34 -13.66
C ARG A 141 -0.86 -13.72 -12.40
N GLN A 142 0.12 -12.91 -12.04
CA GLN A 142 1.02 -13.15 -10.91
C GLN A 142 1.41 -11.82 -10.31
N TRP A 143 1.49 -11.83 -8.99
CA TRP A 143 1.80 -10.69 -8.15
C TRP A 143 2.98 -11.03 -7.24
N GLN A 144 3.68 -10.02 -6.75
CA GLN A 144 4.71 -10.16 -5.73
C GLN A 144 4.32 -9.31 -4.52
N VAL A 145 4.35 -9.88 -3.32
CA VAL A 145 4.22 -9.09 -2.09
C VAL A 145 5.42 -8.15 -1.98
N VAL A 146 5.18 -6.87 -1.76
CA VAL A 146 6.22 -5.85 -1.59
C VAL A 146 6.10 -5.07 -0.28
N VAL A 147 4.94 -5.15 0.37
CA VAL A 147 4.75 -4.67 1.75
C VAL A 147 3.84 -5.67 2.47
N ASP A 148 4.19 -5.99 3.70
CA ASP A 148 3.37 -6.78 4.62
C ASP A 148 3.60 -6.22 6.03
N THR A 149 2.60 -5.53 6.60
CA THR A 149 2.75 -4.90 7.92
C THR A 149 2.73 -5.90 9.06
N ALA A 150 2.41 -7.17 8.80
CA ALA A 150 2.50 -8.23 9.81
C ALA A 150 3.94 -8.77 9.96
N ARG A 151 4.89 -8.29 9.13
CA ARG A 151 6.31 -8.64 9.20
C ARG A 151 7.12 -7.49 9.80
N PRO A 152 7.63 -7.62 11.03
CA PRO A 152 8.46 -6.59 11.67
C PRO A 152 9.69 -6.21 10.84
N GLU A 153 10.30 -7.19 10.19
CA GLU A 153 11.48 -7.03 9.31
C GLU A 153 11.14 -6.42 7.93
N GLY A 154 9.85 -6.23 7.64
CA GLY A 154 9.35 -5.79 6.34
C GLY A 154 9.53 -6.85 5.25
N VAL A 155 9.48 -6.39 4.00
CA VAL A 155 9.67 -7.24 2.81
C VAL A 155 10.79 -6.62 1.97
N PRO A 156 11.98 -7.24 1.93
CA PRO A 156 13.06 -6.72 1.10
C PRO A 156 12.67 -6.66 -0.39
N PRO A 157 13.17 -5.67 -1.14
CA PRO A 157 12.83 -5.52 -2.56
C PRO A 157 13.10 -6.79 -3.37
N GLY A 158 12.08 -7.26 -4.10
CA GLY A 158 12.17 -8.42 -4.99
C GLY A 158 12.21 -9.79 -4.29
N THR A 159 12.18 -9.85 -2.95
CA THR A 159 12.23 -11.13 -2.21
C THR A 159 10.87 -11.61 -1.70
N GLY A 160 9.83 -10.78 -1.78
CA GLY A 160 8.52 -11.16 -1.28
C GLY A 160 7.90 -12.34 -2.05
N PRO A 161 7.02 -13.11 -1.40
CA PRO A 161 6.38 -14.26 -2.03
C PRO A 161 5.56 -13.86 -3.24
N LYS A 162 5.51 -14.77 -4.21
CA LYS A 162 4.69 -14.63 -5.42
C LYS A 162 3.33 -15.25 -5.19
N VAL A 163 2.30 -14.58 -5.68
CA VAL A 163 0.89 -14.95 -5.48
C VAL A 163 0.20 -14.95 -6.84
N ALA A 164 -0.56 -16.01 -7.14
CA ALA A 164 -1.28 -16.11 -8.40
C ALA A 164 -2.63 -15.39 -8.35
N ALA A 165 -3.14 -14.98 -9.51
CA ALA A 165 -4.52 -14.55 -9.63
C ALA A 165 -5.48 -15.69 -9.19
N GLY A 166 -6.51 -15.36 -8.43
CA GLY A 166 -7.47 -16.32 -7.86
C GLY A 166 -6.96 -17.05 -6.60
N GLU A 167 -5.74 -16.79 -6.15
CA GLU A 167 -5.24 -17.27 -4.87
C GLU A 167 -5.83 -16.44 -3.71
N ARG A 168 -5.92 -17.05 -2.52
CA ARG A 168 -6.35 -16.38 -1.29
C ARG A 168 -5.16 -16.07 -0.39
N LEU A 169 -5.10 -14.84 0.10
CA LEU A 169 -4.15 -14.40 1.11
C LEU A 169 -4.87 -14.13 2.43
N THR A 170 -4.46 -14.78 3.50
CA THR A 170 -4.96 -14.48 4.84
C THR A 170 -4.16 -13.32 5.42
N LEU A 171 -4.83 -12.20 5.66
CA LEU A 171 -4.27 -11.04 6.35
C LEU A 171 -4.65 -11.12 7.84
N PRO A 172 -3.67 -11.05 8.78
CA PRO A 172 -3.95 -10.92 10.20
C PRO A 172 -4.82 -9.71 10.54
N ASP A 173 -5.31 -9.63 11.77
CA ASP A 173 -6.05 -8.46 12.22
C ASP A 173 -5.19 -7.19 12.12
N ARG A 174 -5.84 -6.06 11.83
CA ARG A 174 -5.19 -4.73 11.76
C ARG A 174 -3.95 -4.67 10.84
N SER A 175 -3.97 -5.40 9.73
CA SER A 175 -2.83 -5.52 8.82
C SER A 175 -3.12 -4.97 7.42
N LEU A 176 -2.03 -4.70 6.68
CA LEU A 176 -2.05 -4.26 5.31
C LEU A 176 -0.99 -5.03 4.51
N THR A 177 -1.36 -5.45 3.31
CA THR A 177 -0.44 -6.06 2.34
C THR A 177 -0.50 -5.30 1.02
N VAL A 178 0.66 -5.04 0.40
CA VAL A 178 0.75 -4.47 -0.95
C VAL A 178 1.38 -5.50 -1.87
N LEU A 179 0.71 -5.76 -2.98
CA LEU A 179 1.22 -6.56 -4.07
C LEU A 179 1.58 -5.69 -5.26
N GLN A 180 2.61 -6.08 -6.00
CA GLN A 180 3.08 -5.43 -7.22
C GLN A 180 3.04 -6.44 -8.37
N ARG A 181 2.60 -5.97 -9.55
CA ARG A 181 2.85 -6.65 -10.82
C ARG A 181 3.65 -5.70 -11.73
N PRO A 182 4.76 -6.15 -12.34
CA PRO A 182 5.50 -5.34 -13.30
C PRO A 182 4.66 -4.94 -14.52
N ALA A 183 4.96 -3.77 -15.08
CA ALA A 183 4.31 -3.23 -16.30
C ALA A 183 4.51 -4.09 -17.56
#